data_AF-A0A1Y5TEZ9-F1
#
_entry.id   AF-A0A1Y5TEZ9-F1
#
_cell.length_a   1.000
_cell.length_b   1.000
_cell.length_c   1.000
_cell.angle_alpha   90.00
_cell.angle_beta   90.00
_cell.angle_gamma   90.00
#
_symmetry.space_group_name_H-M   'P 1'
#
loop_
_entity.id
_entity.type
_entity.pdbx_description
1 polymer ?
#
loop_
_entity_poly.entity_id
_entity_poly.type
_entity_poly.pdbx_seq_one_letter_code
_entity_poly.pdbx_strand_id
1 'polypeptide(L)'
;MNPLRHALEQQLTQIPGLTIDRWKDTHLICLNYLGREVAHFHGEDILDLRLSLKIIHQKGMSREVSVSHSPRTVTRLPLDRGGAQG
;
A
#
# COMPACT_ATOMS: atom_id res chain seq x y z
N MET A 1 23.37 -2.43 -3.71
CA MET A 1 22.20 -2.85 -2.92
C MET A 1 22.62 -2.90 -1.46
N ASN A 2 21.85 -2.27 -0.58
CA ASN A 2 22.15 -2.25 0.86
C ASN A 2 22.13 -3.70 1.42
N PRO A 3 23.18 -4.14 2.16
CA PRO A 3 23.22 -5.50 2.74
C PRO A 3 22.01 -5.82 3.62
N LEU A 4 21.50 -4.84 4.38
CA LEU A 4 20.34 -5.03 5.26
C LEU A 4 19.08 -5.28 4.44
N ARG A 5 18.88 -4.50 3.38
CA ARG A 5 17.76 -4.67 2.45
C ARG A 5 17.79 -6.05 1.80
N HIS A 6 18.96 -6.49 1.33
CA HIS A 6 19.10 -7.81 0.72
C HIS A 6 18.75 -8.94 1.70
N ALA A 7 19.26 -8.87 2.93
CA ALA A 7 18.93 -9.84 3.97
C ALA A 7 17.43 -9.86 4.29
N LEU A 8 16.79 -8.68 4.34
CA LEU A 8 15.35 -8.56 4.55
C LEU A 8 14.55 -9.19 3.40
N GLU A 9 14.89 -8.90 2.14
CA GLU A 9 14.25 -9.49 0.96
C GLU A 9 14.36 -11.03 0.98
N GLN A 10 15.53 -11.58 1.37
CA GLN A 10 15.71 -13.03 1.51
C GLN A 10 14.81 -13.65 2.58
N GLN A 11 14.60 -12.97 3.71
CA GLN A 11 13.69 -13.45 4.76
C GLN A 11 12.23 -13.36 4.32
N LEU A 12 11.86 -12.25 3.67
CA LEU A 12 10.48 -12.01 3.22
C LEU A 12 10.03 -13.00 2.15
N THR A 13 10.92 -13.41 1.24
CA THR A 13 10.61 -14.43 0.22
C THR A 13 10.27 -15.81 0.78
N GLN A 14 10.56 -16.06 2.08
CA GLN A 14 10.15 -17.29 2.75
C GLN A 14 8.66 -17.29 3.15
N ILE A 15 7.97 -16.14 3.12
CA ILE A 15 6.55 -16.04 3.48
C ILE A 15 5.71 -16.54 2.29
N PRO A 16 4.95 -17.65 2.44
CA PRO A 16 4.16 -18.19 1.34
C PRO A 16 3.13 -17.19 0.82
N GLY A 17 3.12 -16.96 -0.49
CA GLY A 17 2.22 -16.01 -1.14
C GLY A 17 2.67 -14.55 -1.08
N LEU A 18 3.84 -14.26 -0.50
CA LEU A 18 4.49 -12.97 -0.63
C LEU A 18 5.39 -12.95 -1.87
N THR A 19 5.28 -11.91 -2.70
CA THR A 19 6.17 -11.62 -3.81
C THR A 19 6.80 -10.24 -3.66
N ILE A 20 7.99 -10.08 -4.22
CA ILE A 20 8.72 -8.81 -4.25
C ILE A 20 8.90 -8.45 -5.72
N ASP A 21 8.23 -7.40 -6.16
CA ASP A 21 8.13 -7.04 -7.58
C ASP A 21 8.45 -5.57 -7.78
N ARG A 22 9.10 -5.24 -8.89
CA ARG A 22 9.30 -3.85 -9.30
C ARG A 22 8.02 -3.31 -9.93
N TRP A 23 7.57 -2.14 -9.49
CA TRP A 23 6.37 -1.52 -10.05
C TRP A 23 6.67 -0.94 -11.43
N LYS A 24 6.25 -1.65 -12.49
CA LYS A 24 6.47 -1.26 -13.89
C LYS A 24 7.96 -0.91 -14.11
N ASP A 25 8.23 0.16 -14.84
CA ASP A 25 9.59 0.66 -15.10
C ASP A 25 10.11 1.62 -14.01
N THR A 26 9.37 1.83 -12.92
CA THR A 26 9.75 2.76 -11.83
C THR A 26 10.77 2.14 -10.89
N HIS A 27 11.48 2.93 -10.09
CA HIS A 27 12.39 2.40 -9.06
C HIS A 27 11.69 1.84 -7.81
N LEU A 28 10.35 1.89 -7.76
CA LEU A 28 9.58 1.44 -6.62
C LEU A 28 9.55 -0.09 -6.56
N ILE A 29 9.91 -0.65 -5.40
CA ILE A 29 9.87 -2.09 -5.15
C ILE A 29 8.69 -2.34 -4.21
N CYS A 30 7.73 -3.13 -4.66
CA CYS A 30 6.52 -3.46 -3.93
C CYS A 30 6.61 -4.87 -3.34
N LEU A 31 6.04 -5.05 -2.15
CA LEU A 31 5.80 -6.34 -1.54
C LEU A 31 4.30 -6.64 -1.67
N ASN A 32 3.98 -7.71 -2.37
CA ASN A 32 2.60 -8.12 -2.64
C ASN A 32 2.29 -9.41 -1.90
N TYR A 33 1.24 -9.43 -1.09
CA TYR A 33 0.72 -10.66 -0.49
C TYR A 33 -0.54 -11.09 -1.24
N LEU A 34 -0.51 -12.29 -1.84
CA LEU A 34 -1.61 -12.83 -2.66
C LEU A 34 -2.11 -11.84 -3.73
N GLY A 35 -1.17 -11.19 -4.41
CA GLY A 35 -1.45 -10.22 -5.48
C GLY A 35 -1.93 -8.85 -5.01
N ARG A 36 -1.86 -8.54 -3.70
CA ARG A 36 -2.20 -7.22 -3.15
C ARG A 36 -0.99 -6.58 -2.48
N GLU A 37 -0.70 -5.33 -2.82
CA GLU A 37 0.38 -4.58 -2.18
C GLU A 37 0.12 -4.41 -0.68
N VAL A 38 1.09 -4.86 0.13
CA VAL A 38 1.09 -4.75 1.59
C VAL A 38 2.22 -3.85 2.09
N ALA A 39 3.26 -3.62 1.30
CA ALA A 39 4.31 -2.68 1.61
C ALA A 39 5.06 -2.25 0.33
N HIS A 40 5.86 -1.20 0.41
CA HIS A 40 6.84 -0.87 -0.62
C HIS A 40 8.09 -0.23 -0.01
N PHE A 41 9.23 -0.38 -0.70
CA PHE A 41 10.45 0.32 -0.34
C PHE A 41 10.43 1.75 -0.90
N HIS A 42 10.68 2.73 -0.04
CA HIS A 42 10.96 4.09 -0.44
C HIS A 42 12.47 4.30 -0.47
N GLY A 43 13.05 4.32 -1.68
CA GLY A 43 14.51 4.30 -1.84
C GLY A 43 15.12 2.95 -1.43
N GLU A 44 16.26 2.98 -0.76
CA GLU A 44 17.00 1.77 -0.34
C GLU A 44 16.75 1.35 1.11
N ASP A 45 16.28 2.28 1.96
CA ASP A 45 16.42 2.14 3.42
C ASP A 45 15.11 2.28 4.20
N ILE A 46 14.01 2.69 3.54
CA ILE A 46 12.71 2.88 4.18
C ILE A 46 11.72 1.84 3.64
N LEU A 47 11.02 1.15 4.54
CA LEU A 47 9.93 0.22 4.20
C LEU A 47 8.60 0.77 4.74
N ASP A 48 7.72 1.15 3.82
CA ASP A 48 6.39 1.65 4.15
C ASP A 48 5.39 0.51 4.18
N LEU A 49 4.74 0.30 5.34
CA LEU A 49 3.75 -0.76 5.55
C LEU A 49 2.32 -0.25 5.38
N ARG A 50 1.52 -0.97 4.59
CA ARG A 50 0.12 -0.65 4.37
C ARG A 50 -0.75 -1.25 5.46
N LEU A 51 -1.22 -0.41 6.38
CA LEU A 51 -2.16 -0.83 7.42
C LEU A 51 -3.60 -0.89 6.90
N SER A 52 -4.36 -1.88 7.36
CA SER A 52 -5.80 -1.93 7.15
C SER A 52 -6.53 -0.96 8.09
N LEU A 53 -7.69 -0.45 7.67
CA LEU A 53 -8.54 0.40 8.52
C LEU A 53 -8.91 -0.28 9.84
N LYS A 54 -9.11 -1.61 9.82
CA LYS A 54 -9.37 -2.39 11.03
C LYS A 54 -8.23 -2.25 12.04
N ILE A 55 -6.99 -2.39 11.60
CA ILE A 55 -5.81 -2.26 12.47
C ILE A 55 -5.68 -0.83 12.98
N ILE A 56 -5.86 0.17 12.10
CA ILE A 56 -5.81 1.60 12.47
C ILE A 56 -6.82 1.89 13.58
N HIS A 57 -8.08 1.48 13.42
CA HIS A 57 -9.12 1.72 14.40
C HIS A 57 -8.88 0.95 15.71
N GLN A 58 -8.50 -0.34 15.64
CA GLN A 58 -8.23 -1.16 16.83
C GLN A 58 -7.09 -0.61 17.68
N LYS A 59 -6.13 0.08 17.06
CA LYS A 59 -4.97 0.65 17.73
C LYS A 59 -5.15 2.12 18.08
N GLY A 60 -6.31 2.71 17.82
CA GLY A 60 -6.57 4.13 18.04
C GLY A 60 -5.60 5.05 17.28
N MET A 61 -5.05 4.56 16.16
CA MET A 61 -4.11 5.34 15.36
C MET A 61 -4.86 6.45 14.64
N SER A 62 -4.54 7.70 14.94
CA SER A 62 -4.93 8.84 14.12
C SER A 62 -3.92 8.97 12.98
N ARG A 63 -4.42 9.30 11.79
CA ARG A 63 -3.55 9.62 10.67
C ARG A 63 -2.97 11.00 10.96
N GLU A 64 -1.68 11.07 11.32
CA GLU A 64 -0.97 12.33 11.20
C GLU A 64 -1.04 12.76 9.72
N VAL A 65 -1.32 14.03 9.47
CA VAL A 65 -1.42 14.57 8.10
C VAL A 65 -0.01 14.52 7.50
N SER A 66 0.35 13.36 6.95
CA SER A 66 1.61 13.15 6.27
C SER A 66 1.60 13.99 4.99
N VAL A 67 2.56 14.89 4.92
CA VAL A 67 2.89 15.64 3.72
C VAL A 67 3.36 14.63 2.66
N SER A 68 2.75 14.67 1.48
CA SER A 68 3.05 13.80 0.32
C SER A 68 2.50 12.37 0.39
N HIS A 69 1.20 12.21 0.21
CA HIS A 69 0.65 11.18 -0.68
C HIS A 69 -0.46 11.86 -1.48
N SER A 70 -0.36 11.88 -2.82
CA SER A 70 -1.40 12.44 -3.69
C SER A 70 -2.77 11.90 -3.27
N PRO A 71 -3.76 12.76 -2.97
CA PRO A 71 -5.06 12.30 -2.56
C PRO A 71 -5.64 11.40 -3.66
N ARG A 72 -6.10 10.20 -3.29
CA ARG A 72 -6.99 9.43 -4.16
C ARG A 72 -8.21 10.31 -4.40
N THR A 73 -8.35 10.85 -5.61
CA THR A 73 -9.63 11.36 -6.08
C THR A 73 -10.60 10.19 -6.07
N VAL A 74 -11.39 10.08 -5.01
CA VAL A 74 -12.58 9.25 -5.04
C VAL A 74 -13.57 10.03 -5.91
N THR A 75 -13.55 9.76 -7.21
CA THR A 75 -14.62 10.19 -8.10
C THR A 75 -15.87 9.44 -7.64
N ARG A 76 -16.65 10.06 -6.74
CA ARG A 76 -18.03 9.65 -6.52
C ARG A 76 -18.76 10.00 -7.82
N LEU A 77 -19.00 9.00 -8.65
CA LEU A 77 -20.01 9.13 -9.70
C LEU A 77 -21.33 9.54 -9.00
N PRO A 78 -22.07 10.52 -9.53
CA PRO A 78 -23.37 10.88 -8.99
C PRO A 78 -24.26 9.62 -8.98
N LEU A 79 -24.86 9.32 -7.82
CA LEU A 79 -26.02 8.43 -7.79
C LEU A 79 -27.12 9.15 -8.56
N ASP A 80 -27.40 8.67 -9.76
CA ASP A 80 -28.55 9.08 -10.56
C ASP A 80 -29.83 8.67 -9.80
N ARG A 81 -30.42 9.63 -9.07
CA ARG A 81 -31.78 9.52 -8.56
C ARG A 81 -32.72 9.95 -9.69
N GLY A 82 -32.94 9.05 -10.64
CA GLY A 82 -34.09 9.12 -11.54
C GLY A 82 -35.36 8.91 -10.74
N GLY A 83 -36.06 10.01 -10.44
CA GLY A 83 -37.33 10.02 -9.73
C GLY A 83 -38.45 9.40 -10.55
N ALA A 84 -39.22 8.53 -9.90
CA ALA A 84 -40.57 8.19 -10.33
C ALA A 84 -41.50 9.38 -10.03
N GLN A 85 -42.05 9.97 -11.08
CA GLN A 85 -43.33 10.67 -11.12
C GLN A 85 -44.04 10.03 -12.33
N GLY A 86 -45.30 9.62 -12.31
CA GLY A 86 -46.47 10.04 -11.54
C GLY A 86 -47.63 9.88 -12.52
#